data_AF-A0A8C1KQ48-F1
#
_entry.id   AF-A0A8C1KQ48-F1
#
_cell.length_a   1.000
_cell.length_b   1.000
_cell.length_c   1.000
_cell.angle_alpha   90.00
_cell.angle_beta   90.00
_cell.angle_gamma   90.00
#
_symmetry.space_group_name_H-M   'P 1'
#
loop_
_entity.id
_entity.type
_entity.pdbx_description
1 polymer ?
#
loop_
_entity_poly.entity_id
_entity_poly.type
_entity_poly.pdbx_seq_one_letter_code
_entity_poly.pdbx_strand_id
1 'polypeptide(L)'
;MRVCLCSQLSGDVLQRMRESGPPSSSSSSSSPGAESAKPAPGPSRSAAETQEGLRRRFEREQALVQEELARISRREREMAGDDMNPAALRETAKTRQELDKTHNLARQLKKKEDELKHLEQFYKEQLQLMEKKNAEFYRQTAHMYEQQALEAEATVKPRQVSPVCSELQSQVLSCYRLNPQQTLRCSQLAKDYISCINTSKKNLLVNHG
;
A
#
# COMPACT_ATOMS: atom_id res chain seq x y z
N MET A 1 -18.35 4.14 7.21
CA MET A 1 -17.37 3.74 6.18
C MET A 1 -17.92 2.57 5.38
N ARG A 2 -18.26 2.76 4.10
CA ARG A 2 -18.58 1.65 3.19
C ARG A 2 -17.39 1.46 2.27
N VAL A 3 -16.77 0.29 2.33
CA VAL A 3 -15.65 -0.11 1.48
C VAL A 3 -16.24 -0.59 0.15
N CYS A 4 -15.92 0.08 -0.96
CA CYS A 4 -16.16 -0.47 -2.29
C CYS A 4 -15.03 -1.46 -2.60
N LEU A 5 -15.34 -2.75 -2.68
CA LEU A 5 -14.45 -3.74 -3.27
C LEU A 5 -14.60 -3.68 -4.80
N CYS A 6 -13.53 -3.33 -5.51
CA CYS A 6 -13.45 -3.56 -6.95
C CYS A 6 -13.34 -5.06 -7.21
N SER A 7 -14.36 -5.65 -7.83
CA SER A 7 -14.33 -7.02 -8.32
C SER A 7 -13.38 -7.15 -9.51
N GLN A 8 -12.33 -7.94 -9.35
CA GLN A 8 -11.42 -8.33 -10.44
C GLN A 8 -12.19 -9.22 -11.43
N LEU A 9 -12.30 -8.77 -12.68
CA LEU A 9 -12.86 -9.58 -13.77
C LEU A 9 -11.81 -10.57 -14.26
N SER A 10 -12.21 -11.82 -14.52
CA SER A 10 -11.33 -12.87 -15.04
C SER A 10 -10.80 -12.52 -16.43
N GLY A 11 -9.57 -12.94 -16.74
CA GLY A 11 -8.84 -12.62 -17.97
C GLY A 11 -9.61 -12.97 -19.26
N ASP A 12 -10.45 -14.00 -19.21
CA ASP A 12 -11.28 -14.42 -20.35
C ASP A 12 -12.34 -13.39 -20.75
N VAL A 13 -12.80 -12.54 -19.81
CA VAL A 13 -13.78 -11.46 -20.09
C VAL A 13 -13.09 -10.29 -20.79
N LEU A 14 -11.84 -10.00 -20.44
CA LEU A 14 -11.05 -8.93 -21.07
C LEU A 14 -10.58 -9.30 -22.48
N GLN A 15 -10.27 -10.58 -22.73
CA GLN A 15 -9.86 -11.06 -24.05
C GLN A 15 -11.02 -10.97 -25.07
N ARG A 16 -12.25 -11.29 -24.67
CA ARG A 16 -13.44 -11.21 -25.54
C ARG A 16 -13.78 -9.78 -25.97
N MET A 17 -13.50 -8.78 -25.12
CA MET A 17 -13.67 -7.38 -25.49
C MET A 17 -12.61 -6.87 -26.47
N ARG A 18 -11.47 -7.58 -26.61
CA ARG A 18 -10.37 -7.21 -27.51
C ARG A 18 -10.53 -7.78 -28.93
N GLU A 19 -11.24 -8.90 -29.08
CA GLU A 19 -11.33 -9.66 -30.34
C GLU A 19 -12.59 -9.36 -31.18
N SER A 20 -13.41 -8.39 -30.78
CA SER A 20 -14.57 -7.92 -31.56
C SER A 20 -14.17 -6.82 -32.55
N GLY A 21 -13.39 -7.19 -33.58
CA GLY A 21 -13.10 -6.37 -34.75
C GLY A 21 -13.15 -7.24 -36.01
N PRO A 22 -13.72 -6.75 -37.13
CA PRO A 22 -14.01 -7.61 -38.28
C PRO A 22 -12.71 -8.18 -38.87
N PRO A 23 -12.71 -9.47 -39.30
CA PRO A 23 -11.59 -10.06 -39.99
C PRO A 23 -11.64 -9.63 -41.45
N SER A 24 -10.57 -9.08 -41.98
CA SER A 24 -10.38 -9.05 -43.44
C SER A 24 -8.93 -9.35 -43.76
N SER A 25 -8.66 -10.65 -43.77
CA SER A 25 -8.01 -11.35 -44.87
C SER A 25 -6.89 -10.60 -45.57
N SER A 26 -5.67 -10.96 -45.18
CA SER A 26 -4.55 -11.06 -46.10
C SER A 26 -4.97 -11.87 -47.34
N SER A 27 -5.09 -11.22 -48.49
CA SER A 27 -5.06 -11.90 -49.78
C SER A 27 -4.01 -11.23 -50.65
N SER A 28 -2.79 -11.73 -50.50
CA SER A 28 -1.81 -11.82 -51.58
C SER A 28 -2.45 -12.44 -52.81
N SER A 29 -2.36 -11.78 -53.96
CA SER A 29 -2.41 -12.47 -55.26
C SER A 29 -1.04 -12.34 -55.91
N SER A 30 -0.20 -13.29 -55.54
CA SER A 30 0.99 -13.73 -56.25
C SER A 30 0.60 -14.13 -57.68
N SER A 31 1.41 -13.72 -58.66
CA SER A 31 1.43 -14.34 -59.98
C SER A 31 1.89 -15.80 -59.88
N PRO A 32 1.30 -16.72 -60.66
CA PRO A 32 2.04 -17.81 -61.29
C PRO A 32 1.90 -17.69 -62.81
N GLY A 33 2.97 -17.81 -63.59
CA GLY A 33 3.82 -19.00 -63.63
C GLY A 33 3.34 -19.84 -64.81
N ALA A 34 3.94 -19.58 -65.96
CA ALA A 34 3.66 -20.23 -67.23
C ALA A 34 4.22 -21.66 -67.27
N GLU A 35 3.49 -22.60 -67.88
CA GLU A 35 4.05 -23.78 -68.54
C GLU A 35 3.28 -24.10 -69.84
N SER A 36 4.02 -24.00 -70.97
CA SER A 36 4.08 -24.88 -72.17
C SER A 36 2.92 -25.82 -72.52
N ALA A 37 2.50 -26.06 -73.78
CA ALA A 37 3.09 -25.80 -75.10
C ALA A 37 2.06 -25.96 -76.27
N LYS A 38 2.19 -25.07 -77.29
CA LYS A 38 2.06 -25.16 -78.79
C LYS A 38 0.98 -26.05 -79.51
N PRO A 39 0.67 -25.85 -80.83
CA PRO A 39 1.07 -24.76 -81.75
C PRO A 39 0.01 -24.19 -82.76
N ALA A 40 0.33 -22.98 -83.25
CA ALA A 40 0.16 -22.44 -84.62
C ALA A 40 -1.24 -22.03 -85.15
N PRO A 41 -1.34 -21.19 -86.21
CA PRO A 41 -0.32 -20.43 -86.96
C PRO A 41 -0.51 -18.89 -86.89
N GLY A 42 0.53 -18.15 -87.28
CA GLY A 42 0.69 -16.70 -87.01
C GLY A 42 -0.27 -15.75 -87.74
N PRO A 43 -0.34 -14.47 -87.31
CA PRO A 43 -1.23 -13.50 -87.93
C PRO A 43 -0.57 -12.82 -89.12
N SER A 44 -1.38 -12.65 -90.17
CA SER A 44 -1.14 -11.73 -91.27
C SER A 44 -1.04 -10.28 -90.76
N ARG A 45 -0.27 -9.43 -91.45
CA ARG A 45 -0.04 -8.01 -91.09
C ARG A 45 -1.34 -7.22 -90.86
N SER A 46 -2.42 -7.60 -91.55
CA SER A 46 -3.77 -7.01 -91.43
C SER A 46 -4.49 -7.34 -90.11
N ALA A 47 -4.26 -8.52 -89.51
CA ALA A 47 -4.85 -8.91 -88.23
C ALA A 47 -4.12 -8.23 -87.04
N ALA A 48 -2.82 -8.00 -87.17
CA ALA A 48 -2.04 -7.29 -86.16
C ALA A 48 -2.39 -5.79 -86.10
N GLU A 49 -2.57 -5.14 -87.25
CA GLU A 49 -2.99 -3.72 -87.31
C GLU A 49 -4.40 -3.50 -86.76
N THR A 50 -5.31 -4.42 -87.02
CA THR A 50 -6.68 -4.38 -86.47
C THR A 50 -6.70 -4.65 -84.97
N GLN A 51 -5.91 -5.61 -84.48
CA GLN A 51 -5.74 -5.89 -83.06
C GLN A 51 -5.10 -4.72 -82.30
N GLU A 52 -4.09 -4.07 -82.88
CA GLU A 52 -3.47 -2.89 -82.29
C GLU A 52 -4.45 -1.70 -82.26
N GLY A 53 -5.26 -1.51 -83.30
CA GLY A 53 -6.31 -0.50 -83.33
C GLY A 53 -7.41 -0.71 -82.28
N LEU A 54 -7.74 -1.95 -81.95
CA LEU A 54 -8.65 -2.31 -80.85
C LEU A 54 -7.99 -2.03 -79.49
N ARG A 55 -6.72 -2.42 -79.30
CA ARG A 55 -5.96 -2.16 -78.08
C ARG A 55 -5.83 -0.66 -77.79
N ARG A 56 -5.48 0.15 -78.79
CA ARG A 56 -5.41 1.62 -78.67
C ARG A 56 -6.76 2.25 -78.34
N ARG A 57 -7.88 1.66 -78.78
CA ARG A 57 -9.23 2.11 -78.39
C ARG A 57 -9.51 1.77 -76.93
N PHE A 58 -9.20 0.55 -76.50
CA PHE A 58 -9.39 0.12 -75.12
C PHE A 58 -8.54 0.91 -74.11
N GLU A 59 -7.27 1.19 -74.44
CA GLU A 59 -6.39 2.01 -73.59
C GLU A 59 -6.90 3.47 -73.48
N ARG A 60 -7.46 4.02 -74.57
CA ARG A 60 -8.11 5.34 -74.55
C ARG A 60 -9.37 5.36 -73.70
N GLU A 61 -10.21 4.33 -73.82
CA GLU A 61 -11.40 4.18 -72.97
C GLU A 61 -11.03 4.02 -71.50
N GLN A 62 -9.99 3.23 -71.18
CA GLN A 62 -9.47 3.13 -69.81
C GLN A 62 -8.96 4.48 -69.28
N ALA A 63 -8.24 5.25 -70.09
CA ALA A 63 -7.75 6.57 -69.69
C ALA A 63 -8.92 7.53 -69.40
N LEU A 64 -9.95 7.54 -70.24
CA LEU A 64 -11.16 8.35 -70.03
C LEU A 64 -11.91 7.93 -68.77
N VAL A 65 -12.06 6.63 -68.52
CA VAL A 65 -12.70 6.11 -67.31
C VAL A 65 -11.88 6.47 -66.07
N GLN A 66 -10.56 6.35 -66.10
CA GLN A 66 -9.70 6.75 -64.98
C GLN A 66 -9.76 8.25 -64.71
N GLU A 67 -9.75 9.08 -65.75
CA GLU A 67 -9.89 10.53 -65.63
C GLU A 67 -11.23 10.89 -65.01
N GLU A 68 -12.30 10.22 -65.44
CA GLU A 68 -13.66 10.48 -64.95
C GLU A 68 -13.84 10.02 -63.50
N LEU A 69 -13.28 8.88 -63.11
CA LEU A 69 -13.19 8.48 -61.70
C LEU A 69 -12.40 9.50 -60.89
N ALA A 70 -11.24 9.96 -61.38
CA ALA A 70 -10.44 10.97 -60.69
C ALA A 70 -11.17 12.32 -60.56
N ARG A 71 -12.03 12.65 -61.54
CA ARG A 71 -12.90 13.84 -61.51
C ARG A 71 -14.02 13.70 -60.49
N ILE A 72 -14.68 12.54 -60.45
CA ILE A 72 -15.73 12.22 -59.47
C ILE A 72 -15.15 12.20 -58.06
N SER A 73 -14.03 11.50 -57.83
CA SER A 73 -13.37 11.45 -56.52
C SER A 73 -12.90 12.83 -56.04
N ARG A 74 -12.48 13.72 -56.95
CA ARG A 74 -12.18 15.11 -56.58
C ARG A 74 -13.43 15.87 -56.14
N ARG A 75 -14.51 15.79 -56.91
CA ARG A 75 -15.79 16.40 -56.55
C ARG A 75 -16.36 15.86 -55.25
N GLU A 76 -16.26 14.56 -54.99
CA GLU A 76 -16.68 13.96 -53.73
C GLU A 76 -15.87 14.48 -52.55
N ARG A 77 -14.54 14.67 -52.69
CA ARG A 77 -13.71 15.25 -51.63
C ARG A 77 -13.98 16.74 -51.39
N GLU A 78 -14.23 17.49 -52.45
CA GLU A 78 -14.61 18.91 -52.38
C GLU A 78 -15.99 19.05 -51.71
N MET A 79 -16.97 18.26 -52.13
CA MET A 79 -18.31 18.23 -51.53
C MET A 79 -18.30 17.70 -50.10
N ALA A 80 -17.50 16.67 -49.78
CA ALA A 80 -17.36 16.16 -48.42
C ALA A 80 -16.62 17.15 -47.51
N GLY A 81 -15.72 17.98 -48.07
CA GLY A 81 -15.10 19.09 -47.36
C GLY A 81 -16.09 20.22 -47.04
N ASP A 82 -16.97 20.54 -47.98
CA ASP A 82 -18.02 21.56 -47.83
C ASP A 82 -19.25 21.08 -47.02
N ASP A 83 -19.54 19.77 -47.01
CA ASP A 83 -20.65 19.13 -46.27
C ASP A 83 -20.23 18.65 -44.86
N MET A 84 -18.98 18.91 -44.44
CA MET A 84 -18.58 18.73 -43.03
C MET A 84 -19.38 19.71 -42.16
N ASN A 85 -20.46 19.20 -41.57
CA ASN A 85 -21.39 19.98 -40.75
C ASN A 85 -20.60 20.83 -39.73
N PRO A 86 -20.73 22.17 -39.75
CA PRO A 86 -20.01 23.05 -38.82
C PRO A 86 -20.31 22.73 -37.35
N ALA A 87 -21.44 22.09 -37.04
CA ALA A 87 -21.71 21.55 -35.72
C ALA A 87 -20.77 20.40 -35.34
N ALA A 88 -20.47 19.47 -36.26
CA ALA A 88 -19.56 18.35 -36.00
C ALA A 88 -18.10 18.80 -35.80
N LEU A 89 -17.65 19.81 -36.55
CA LEU A 89 -16.33 20.42 -36.34
C LEU A 89 -16.23 21.12 -34.97
N ARG A 90 -17.30 21.79 -34.53
CA ARG A 90 -17.36 22.41 -33.19
C ARG A 90 -17.36 21.35 -32.09
N GLU A 91 -18.11 20.26 -32.25
CA GLU A 91 -18.14 19.18 -31.27
C GLU A 91 -16.79 18.47 -31.16
N THR A 92 -16.14 18.13 -32.28
CA THR A 92 -14.78 17.53 -32.24
C THR A 92 -13.76 18.46 -31.60
N ALA A 93 -13.83 19.77 -31.85
CA ALA A 93 -12.98 20.76 -31.19
C ALA A 93 -13.24 20.83 -29.67
N LYS A 94 -14.50 20.78 -29.23
CA LYS A 94 -14.86 20.71 -27.80
C LYS A 94 -14.34 19.43 -27.16
N THR A 95 -14.57 18.27 -27.78
CA THR A 95 -14.09 16.98 -27.28
C THR A 95 -12.57 16.98 -27.13
N ARG A 96 -11.83 17.53 -28.10
CA ARG A 96 -10.37 17.67 -27.99
C ARG A 96 -9.97 18.58 -26.83
N GLN A 97 -10.64 19.72 -26.67
CA GLN A 97 -10.39 20.62 -25.55
C GLN A 97 -10.67 19.95 -24.20
N GLU A 98 -11.73 19.14 -24.11
CA GLU A 98 -12.06 18.36 -22.91
C GLU A 98 -11.04 17.26 -22.62
N LEU A 99 -10.54 16.57 -23.65
CA LEU A 99 -9.46 15.60 -23.51
C LEU A 99 -8.17 16.26 -22.99
N ASP A 100 -7.81 17.43 -23.52
CA ASP A 100 -6.64 18.17 -23.05
C ASP A 100 -6.81 18.62 -21.59
N LYS A 101 -8.02 19.08 -21.21
CA LYS A 101 -8.35 19.45 -19.82
C LYS A 101 -8.26 18.24 -18.89
N THR A 102 -8.85 17.11 -19.25
CA THR A 102 -8.83 15.89 -18.43
C THR A 102 -7.42 15.33 -18.29
N HIS A 103 -6.62 15.33 -19.36
CA HIS A 103 -5.21 14.92 -19.30
C HIS A 103 -4.38 15.83 -18.38
N ASN A 104 -4.60 17.15 -18.43
CA ASN A 104 -3.93 18.09 -17.54
C ASN A 104 -4.33 17.87 -16.08
N LEU A 105 -5.61 17.65 -15.79
CA LEU A 105 -6.10 17.31 -14.45
C LEU A 105 -5.53 15.99 -13.95
N ALA A 106 -5.49 14.95 -14.78
CA ALA A 106 -4.89 13.66 -14.44
C ALA A 106 -3.40 13.80 -14.08
N ARG A 107 -2.66 14.64 -14.81
CA ARG A 107 -1.27 14.95 -14.49
C ARG A 107 -1.12 15.67 -13.15
N GLN A 108 -2.01 16.62 -12.84
CA GLN A 108 -2.00 17.33 -11.56
C GLN A 108 -2.35 16.40 -10.40
N LEU A 109 -3.35 15.54 -10.57
CA LEU A 109 -3.73 14.53 -9.57
C LEU A 109 -2.57 13.58 -9.29
N LYS A 110 -1.91 13.06 -10.33
CA LYS A 110 -0.74 12.19 -10.16
C LYS A 110 0.37 12.87 -9.35
N LYS A 111 0.68 14.14 -9.64
CA LYS A 111 1.66 14.91 -8.84
C LYS A 111 1.24 15.01 -7.37
N LYS A 112 -0.04 15.27 -7.11
CA LYS A 112 -0.57 15.35 -5.74
C LYS A 112 -0.56 14.01 -5.01
N GLU A 113 -0.85 12.92 -5.71
CA GLU A 113 -0.73 11.56 -5.16
C GLU A 113 0.72 11.20 -4.83
N ASP A 114 1.67 11.58 -5.69
CA ASP A 114 3.10 11.36 -5.45
C ASP A 114 3.61 12.21 -4.26
N GLU A 115 3.20 13.48 -4.18
CA GLU A 115 3.46 14.37 -3.03
C GLU A 115 2.90 13.77 -1.72
N LEU A 116 1.65 13.30 -1.75
CA LEU A 116 0.99 12.73 -0.58
C LEU A 116 1.66 11.43 -0.13
N LYS A 117 2.02 10.54 -1.06
CA LYS A 117 2.77 9.31 -0.76
C LYS A 117 4.12 9.60 -0.13
N HIS A 118 4.83 10.60 -0.64
CA HIS A 118 6.12 11.00 -0.06
C HIS A 118 5.95 11.50 1.37
N LEU A 119 4.93 12.33 1.63
CA LEU A 119 4.64 12.84 2.96
C LEU A 119 4.20 11.74 3.93
N GLU A 120 3.38 10.80 3.46
CA GLU A 120 2.97 9.62 4.23
C GLU A 120 4.17 8.77 4.64
N GLN A 121 5.07 8.48 3.69
CA GLN A 121 6.30 7.73 3.96
C GLN A 121 7.18 8.46 4.99
N PHE A 122 7.39 9.75 4.81
CA PHE A 122 8.17 10.57 5.73
C PHE A 122 7.61 10.51 7.16
N TYR A 123 6.31 10.78 7.36
CA TYR A 123 5.73 10.76 8.69
C TYR A 123 5.67 9.36 9.30
N LYS A 124 5.45 8.33 8.48
CA LYS A 124 5.51 6.94 8.93
C LYS A 124 6.89 6.59 9.46
N GLU A 125 7.96 6.98 8.77
CA GLU A 125 9.33 6.76 9.23
C GLU A 125 9.64 7.52 10.53
N GLN A 126 9.19 8.79 10.64
CA GLN A 126 9.35 9.57 11.87
C GLN A 126 8.64 8.92 13.06
N LEU A 127 7.40 8.46 12.87
CA LEU A 127 6.65 7.76 13.91
C LEU A 127 7.35 6.47 14.33
N GLN A 128 7.77 5.64 13.38
CA GLN A 128 8.50 4.40 13.66
C GLN A 128 9.81 4.67 14.42
N LEU A 129 10.55 5.71 14.06
CA LEU A 129 11.77 6.10 14.75
C LEU A 129 11.48 6.56 16.19
N MET A 130 10.43 7.36 16.39
CA MET A 130 10.00 7.79 17.72
C MET A 130 9.55 6.62 18.58
N GLU A 131 8.71 5.73 18.05
CA GLU A 131 8.25 4.51 18.73
C GLU A 131 9.44 3.62 19.13
N LYS A 132 10.39 3.42 18.22
CA LYS A 132 11.60 2.63 18.50
C LYS A 132 12.43 3.25 19.62
N LYS A 133 12.73 4.55 19.54
CA LYS A 133 13.50 5.27 20.58
C LYS A 133 12.80 5.23 21.93
N ASN A 134 11.48 5.39 21.93
CA ASN A 134 10.66 5.37 23.13
C ASN A 134 10.67 3.96 23.77
N ALA A 135 10.51 2.90 22.98
CA ALA A 135 10.61 1.52 23.45
C ALA A 135 12.01 1.19 24.00
N GLU A 136 13.07 1.63 23.33
CA GLU A 136 14.45 1.46 23.81
C GLU A 136 14.69 2.20 25.13
N PHE A 137 14.18 3.42 25.26
CA PHE A 137 14.26 4.21 26.49
C PHE A 137 13.56 3.50 27.65
N TYR A 138 12.31 3.06 27.48
CA TYR A 138 11.59 2.34 28.54
C TYR A 138 12.30 1.05 28.94
N ARG A 139 12.85 0.30 27.97
CA ARG A 139 13.61 -0.92 28.26
C ARG A 139 14.86 -0.62 29.09
N GLN A 140 15.61 0.42 28.72
CA GLN A 140 16.80 0.84 29.47
C GLN A 140 16.45 1.34 30.87
N THR A 141 15.39 2.15 31.01
CA THR A 141 14.92 2.63 32.30
C THR A 141 14.47 1.48 33.20
N ALA A 142 13.73 0.51 32.66
CA ALA A 142 13.30 -0.66 33.42
C ALA A 142 14.50 -1.48 33.91
N HIS A 143 15.48 -1.75 33.04
CA HIS A 143 16.71 -2.45 33.41
C HIS A 143 17.50 -1.70 34.49
N MET A 144 17.67 -0.38 34.34
CA MET A 144 18.35 0.42 35.35
C MET A 144 17.61 0.40 36.68
N TYR A 145 16.28 0.51 36.68
CA TYR A 145 15.48 0.46 37.90
C TYR A 145 15.63 -0.89 38.60
N GLU A 146 15.54 -1.99 37.86
CA GLU A 146 15.72 -3.33 38.40
C GLU A 146 17.12 -3.50 39.00
N GLN A 147 18.17 -3.06 38.29
CA GLN A 147 19.54 -3.11 38.79
C GLN A 147 19.70 -2.31 40.09
N GLN A 148 19.12 -1.10 40.14
CA GLN A 148 19.18 -0.25 41.33
C GLN A 148 18.33 -0.81 42.49
N ALA A 149 17.21 -1.46 42.20
CA ALA A 149 16.42 -2.16 43.20
C ALA A 149 17.22 -3.32 43.82
N LEU A 150 17.89 -4.13 42.99
CA LEU A 150 18.76 -5.22 43.46
C LEU A 150 19.95 -4.69 44.28
N GLU A 151 20.57 -3.59 43.86
CA GLU A 151 21.66 -2.96 44.61
C GLU A 151 21.18 -2.41 45.97
N ALA A 152 19.99 -1.80 46.00
CA ALA A 152 19.35 -1.34 47.22
C ALA A 152 19.03 -2.52 48.14
N GLU A 153 18.45 -3.60 47.63
CA GLU A 153 18.17 -4.81 48.40
C GLU A 153 19.45 -5.45 48.98
N ALA A 154 20.55 -5.45 48.23
CA ALA A 154 21.84 -5.95 48.70
C ALA A 154 22.47 -5.06 49.79
N THR A 155 22.25 -3.74 49.71
CA THR A 155 22.87 -2.76 50.62
C THR A 155 22.04 -2.54 51.88
N VAL A 156 20.71 -2.56 51.76
CA VAL A 156 19.77 -2.37 52.87
C VAL A 156 19.77 -3.64 53.72
N LYS A 157 20.54 -3.61 54.81
CA LYS A 157 20.50 -4.69 55.80
C LYS A 157 19.10 -4.77 56.42
N PRO A 158 18.46 -5.96 56.44
CA PRO A 158 17.27 -6.18 57.23
C PRO A 158 17.57 -5.76 58.67
N ARG A 159 16.72 -4.90 59.23
CA ARG A 159 16.88 -4.50 60.63
C ARG A 159 16.70 -5.75 61.49
N GLN A 160 17.76 -6.19 62.16
CA GLN A 160 17.67 -7.25 63.15
C GLN A 160 16.82 -6.72 64.31
N VAL A 161 15.54 -7.07 64.31
CA VAL A 161 14.65 -6.85 65.46
C VAL A 161 14.90 -7.99 66.43
N SER A 162 15.81 -7.76 67.37
CA SER A 162 15.94 -8.62 68.54
C SER A 162 14.72 -8.42 69.45
N PRO A 163 14.08 -9.49 69.94
CA PRO A 163 12.98 -9.35 70.89
C PRO A 163 13.46 -8.68 72.16
N VAL A 164 12.89 -7.51 72.45
CA VAL A 164 13.23 -6.74 73.64
C VAL A 164 12.65 -7.45 74.88
N CYS A 165 13.43 -7.53 75.96
CA CYS A 165 13.01 -8.10 77.23
C CYS A 165 12.65 -9.60 77.16
N SER A 166 13.28 -10.36 76.25
CA SER A 166 13.01 -11.80 76.04
C SER A 166 13.14 -12.66 77.30
N GLU A 167 14.15 -12.39 78.12
CA GLU A 167 14.38 -13.10 79.38
C GLU A 167 13.26 -12.82 80.39
N LEU A 168 12.92 -11.55 80.61
CA LEU A 168 11.83 -11.17 81.50
C LEU A 168 10.49 -11.70 80.99
N GLN A 169 10.26 -11.70 79.68
CA GLN A 169 9.06 -12.27 79.07
C GLN A 169 8.95 -13.76 79.42
N SER A 170 10.03 -14.52 79.28
CA SER A 170 10.08 -15.95 79.58
C SER A 170 9.84 -16.22 81.07
N GLN A 171 10.44 -15.42 81.95
CA GLN A 171 10.28 -15.53 83.40
C GLN A 171 8.84 -15.20 83.84
N VAL A 172 8.23 -14.14 83.30
CA VAL A 172 6.83 -13.77 83.59
C VAL A 172 5.87 -14.88 83.16
N LEU A 173 6.04 -15.40 81.94
CA LEU A 173 5.21 -16.49 81.43
C LEU A 173 5.38 -17.77 82.27
N SER A 174 6.62 -18.09 82.66
CA SER A 174 6.91 -19.23 83.53
C SER A 174 6.25 -19.09 84.91
N CYS A 175 6.33 -17.90 85.52
CA CYS A 175 5.74 -17.64 86.82
C CYS A 175 4.22 -17.84 86.82
N TYR A 176 3.51 -17.33 85.81
CA TYR A 176 2.06 -17.51 85.70
C TYR A 176 1.65 -18.96 85.46
N ARG A 177 2.43 -19.73 84.70
CA ARG A 177 2.19 -21.18 84.52
C ARG A 177 2.34 -21.95 85.83
N LEU A 178 3.33 -21.59 86.65
CA LEU A 178 3.58 -22.25 87.93
C LEU A 178 2.62 -21.80 89.05
N ASN A 179 1.97 -20.64 88.91
CA ASN A 179 1.11 -20.05 89.95
C ASN A 179 -0.29 -19.66 89.43
N PRO A 180 -1.09 -20.58 88.88
CA PRO A 180 -2.37 -20.25 88.23
C PRO A 180 -3.41 -19.66 89.18
N GLN A 181 -3.42 -20.08 90.45
CA GLN A 181 -4.36 -19.59 91.47
C GLN A 181 -3.78 -18.47 92.36
N GLN A 182 -2.50 -18.11 92.16
CA GLN A 182 -1.78 -17.13 92.99
C GLN A 182 -1.00 -16.14 92.10
N THR A 183 -1.67 -15.60 91.09
CA THR A 183 -1.12 -14.73 90.05
C THR A 183 -0.44 -13.47 90.60
N LEU A 184 -0.87 -12.98 91.76
CA LEU A 184 -0.28 -11.82 92.43
C LEU A 184 1.18 -12.04 92.86
N ARG A 185 1.64 -13.29 93.04
CA ARG A 185 3.06 -13.59 93.31
C ARG A 185 3.98 -13.23 92.15
N CYS A 186 3.45 -13.16 90.92
CA CYS A 186 4.18 -12.78 89.72
C CYS A 186 4.16 -11.27 89.45
N SER A 187 3.52 -10.47 90.31
CA SER A 187 3.28 -9.04 90.09
C SER A 187 4.57 -8.22 89.96
N GLN A 188 5.60 -8.53 90.76
CA GLN A 188 6.89 -7.83 90.65
C GLN A 188 7.55 -8.12 89.30
N LEU A 189 7.58 -9.38 88.89
CA LEU A 189 8.14 -9.82 87.62
C LEU A 189 7.41 -9.18 86.42
N ALA A 190 6.08 -9.06 86.50
CA ALA A 190 5.28 -8.39 85.49
C ALA A 190 5.57 -6.87 85.42
N LYS A 191 5.77 -6.20 86.57
CA LYS A 191 6.17 -4.80 86.62
C LYS A 191 7.55 -4.59 85.97
N ASP A 192 8.50 -5.47 86.27
CA ASP A 192 9.85 -5.39 85.73
C ASP A 192 9.84 -5.58 84.20
N TYR A 193 9.03 -6.52 83.69
CA TYR A 193 8.83 -6.71 82.25
C TYR A 193 8.24 -5.48 81.56
N ILE A 194 7.19 -4.88 82.13
CA ILE A 194 6.56 -3.66 81.60
C ILE A 194 7.53 -2.48 81.64
N SER A 195 8.30 -2.34 82.72
CA SER A 195 9.32 -1.30 82.87
C SER A 195 10.40 -1.42 81.79
N CYS A 196 10.86 -2.65 81.53
CA CYS A 196 11.80 -2.95 80.45
C CYS A 196 11.23 -2.54 79.09
N ILE A 197 9.99 -2.93 78.75
CA ILE A 197 9.34 -2.53 77.48
C ILE A 197 9.28 -1.01 77.33
N ASN A 198 8.83 -0.31 78.36
CA ASN A 198 8.66 1.14 78.32
C ASN A 198 9.99 1.89 78.18
N THR A 199 11.02 1.40 78.86
CA THR A 199 12.38 1.94 78.75
C THR A 199 12.93 1.75 77.34
N SER A 200 12.78 0.56 76.77
CA SER A 200 13.22 0.29 75.40
C SER A 200 12.44 1.06 74.35
N LYS A 201 11.12 1.23 74.52
CA LYS A 201 10.30 2.11 73.66
C LYS A 201 10.81 3.55 73.68
N LYS A 202 11.10 4.10 74.86
CA LYS A 202 11.68 5.44 74.99
C LYS A 202 13.03 5.55 74.29
N ASN A 203 13.92 4.57 74.46
CA ASN A 203 15.25 4.59 73.85
C ASN A 203 15.23 4.40 72.33
N LEU A 204 14.25 3.68 71.78
CA LEU A 204 14.07 3.51 70.34
C LEU A 204 13.53 4.78 69.65
N LEU A 205 12.72 5.58 70.35
CA LEU A 205 12.14 6.83 69.82
C LEU A 205 13.14 7.99 69.74
N VAL A 206 14.31 7.89 70.39
CA VAL A 206 15.31 8.97 70.50
C VAL A 206 16.46 8.85 69.49
N ASN A 207 16.59 7.72 68.78
CA ASN A 207 17.71 7.48 67.85
C ASN A 207 17.25 7.40 66.38
N HIS A 208 16.78 8.53 65.85
CA HIS A 208 16.63 8.75 64.41
C HIS A 208 17.13 10.16 64.06
N GLY A 209 18.45 10.29 63.94
CA GLY A 209 19.16 11.45 63.39
C GLY A 209 20.28 10.96 62.49
#